data_AF-A0A1C9HRT6-F1
#
_entry.id   AF-A0A1C9HRT6-F1
#
_cell.length_a   1.000
_cell.length_b   1.000
_cell.length_c   1.000
_cell.angle_alpha   90.00
_cell.angle_beta   90.00
_cell.angle_gamma   90.00
#
_symmetry.space_group_name_H-M   'P 1'
#
loop_
_entity.id
_entity.type
_entity.pdbx_description
1 polymer ?
#
loop_
_entity_poly.entity_id
_entity_poly.type
_entity_poly.pdbx_seq_one_letter_code
_entity_poly.pdbx_strand_id
1 'polypeptide(L)'
;MFLEDEFAIGRIRARRISVSVLVAFTIFAACITAVLGLASAARAAETPQASAELAALVRPNDVRSGSLLFPSKEPGFYVEAPRLKSDVAIDVSGPIARVKVTQRFQNPSQGWVEGTYVFPLPDNSAVDTLKMQIGERFIEGQIKPRQEAREIYEQAKAEGKKTALL
;
A
#
# COMPACT_ATOMS: atom_id res chain seq x y z
N MET A 1 74.10 -1.80 -55.80
CA MET A 1 72.91 -1.54 -56.65
C MET A 1 71.94 -2.66 -56.31
N PHE A 2 71.25 -2.65 -55.17
CA PHE A 2 70.21 -1.72 -54.69
C PHE A 2 68.98 -1.68 -55.62
N LEU A 3 67.81 -1.98 -55.03
CA LEU A 3 66.48 -1.38 -55.30
C LEU A 3 65.37 -2.17 -56.01
N GLU A 4 65.24 -3.49 -55.90
CA GLU A 4 64.01 -4.16 -56.38
C GLU A 4 63.33 -5.14 -55.40
N ASP A 5 63.94 -5.46 -54.25
CA ASP A 5 63.41 -6.47 -53.32
C ASP A 5 62.45 -5.93 -52.21
N GLU A 6 62.23 -4.61 -52.11
CA GLU A 6 61.55 -4.04 -50.91
C GLU A 6 60.06 -3.70 -51.08
N PHE A 7 59.52 -3.53 -52.29
CA PHE A 7 58.16 -2.97 -52.45
C PHE A 7 57.01 -3.98 -52.41
N ALA A 8 57.27 -5.27 -52.67
CA ALA A 8 56.20 -6.28 -52.73
C ALA A 8 55.85 -6.88 -51.35
N ILE A 9 56.81 -6.92 -50.41
CA ILE A 9 56.65 -7.62 -49.13
C ILE A 9 55.94 -6.74 -48.07
N GLY A 10 55.97 -5.41 -48.22
CA GLY A 10 55.35 -4.47 -47.28
C GLY A 10 53.81 -4.48 -47.25
N ARG A 11 53.14 -4.74 -48.38
CA ARG A 11 51.67 -4.66 -48.46
C ARG A 11 50.94 -5.85 -47.82
N ILE A 12 51.58 -7.02 -47.75
CA ILE A 12 50.97 -8.24 -47.18
C ILE A 12 51.13 -8.25 -45.65
N ARG A 13 52.23 -7.71 -45.12
CA ARG A 13 52.47 -7.59 -43.67
C ARG A 13 51.58 -6.51 -43.03
N ALA A 14 51.40 -5.37 -43.70
CA ALA A 14 50.54 -4.29 -43.22
C ALA A 14 49.07 -4.74 -43.09
N ARG A 15 48.54 -5.49 -44.07
CA ARG A 15 47.14 -5.94 -44.10
C ARG A 15 46.82 -6.99 -43.03
N ARG A 16 47.79 -7.81 -42.62
CA ARG A 16 47.63 -8.78 -41.52
C ARG A 16 47.66 -8.11 -40.15
N ILE A 17 48.55 -7.12 -39.95
CA ILE A 17 48.65 -6.37 -38.68
C ILE A 17 47.38 -5.53 -38.47
N SER A 18 46.86 -4.88 -39.51
CA SER A 18 45.61 -4.10 -39.42
C SER A 18 44.39 -4.96 -39.12
N VAL A 19 44.31 -6.19 -39.63
CA VAL A 19 43.21 -7.13 -39.33
C VAL A 19 43.33 -7.67 -37.91
N SER A 20 44.54 -7.98 -37.43
CA SER A 20 44.76 -8.43 -36.05
C SER A 20 44.43 -7.34 -35.02
N VAL A 21 44.76 -6.07 -35.29
CA VAL A 21 44.40 -4.94 -34.42
C VAL A 21 42.89 -4.67 -34.46
N LEU A 22 42.24 -4.79 -35.62
CA LEU A 22 40.79 -4.63 -35.75
C LEU A 22 40.03 -5.75 -35.01
N VAL A 23 40.46 -7.00 -35.13
CA VAL A 23 39.89 -8.15 -34.42
C VAL A 23 40.08 -8.00 -32.90
N ALA A 24 41.27 -7.59 -32.45
CA ALA A 24 41.52 -7.33 -31.03
C ALA A 24 40.61 -6.21 -30.47
N PHE A 25 40.39 -5.13 -31.24
CA PHE A 25 39.46 -4.06 -30.86
C PHE A 25 38.00 -4.53 -30.77
N THR A 26 37.56 -5.38 -31.72
CA THR A 26 36.19 -5.94 -31.67
C THR A 26 35.98 -6.88 -30.49
N ILE A 27 36.99 -7.66 -30.11
CA ILE A 27 36.93 -8.54 -28.94
C ILE A 27 36.92 -7.73 -27.64
N PHE A 28 37.73 -6.66 -27.57
CA PHE A 28 37.78 -5.78 -26.40
C PHE A 28 36.45 -5.02 -26.19
N ALA A 29 35.84 -4.53 -27.27
CA ALA A 29 34.52 -3.89 -27.22
C ALA A 29 33.39 -4.87 -26.84
N ALA A 30 33.46 -6.13 -27.32
CA ALA A 30 32.52 -7.18 -26.94
C ALA A 30 32.67 -7.57 -25.45
N CYS A 31 33.89 -7.59 -24.91
CA CYS A 31 34.11 -7.83 -23.48
C CYS A 31 33.59 -6.68 -22.60
N ILE A 32 33.74 -5.43 -23.02
CA ILE A 32 33.23 -4.26 -22.26
C ILE A 32 31.70 -4.28 -22.20
N THR A 33 31.03 -4.61 -23.31
CA THR A 33 29.57 -4.72 -23.36
C THR A 33 29.03 -5.90 -22.55
N ALA A 34 29.75 -7.03 -22.50
CA ALA A 34 29.40 -8.17 -21.64
C ALA A 34 29.53 -7.85 -20.13
N VAL A 35 30.57 -7.12 -19.72
CA VAL A 35 30.78 -6.74 -18.31
C VAL A 35 29.76 -5.70 -17.84
N LEU A 36 29.35 -4.76 -18.70
CA LEU A 36 28.27 -3.81 -18.41
C LEU A 36 26.87 -4.48 -18.36
N GLY A 37 26.65 -5.51 -19.16
CA GLY A 37 25.42 -6.31 -19.13
C GLY A 37 25.24 -7.11 -17.84
N LEU A 38 26.30 -7.73 -17.31
CA LEU A 38 26.22 -8.49 -16.05
C LEU A 38 26.09 -7.59 -14.80
N ALA A 39 26.57 -6.35 -14.84
CA ALA A 39 26.39 -5.41 -13.73
C ALA A 39 24.93 -4.94 -13.56
N SER A 40 24.09 -5.06 -14.59
CA SER A 40 22.66 -4.69 -14.52
C SER A 40 21.77 -5.80 -13.95
N ALA A 41 22.21 -7.06 -13.96
CA ALA A 41 21.45 -8.16 -13.35
C ALA A 41 21.59 -8.20 -11.81
N ALA A 42 22.62 -7.57 -11.25
CA ALA A 42 22.82 -7.47 -9.80
C ALA A 42 21.93 -6.40 -9.13
N ARG A 43 21.16 -5.63 -9.92
CA ARG A 43 20.12 -4.71 -9.42
C ARG A 43 18.70 -5.29 -9.48
N ALA A 44 18.56 -6.61 -9.62
CA ALA A 44 17.29 -7.32 -9.50
C ALA A 44 17.05 -7.88 -8.08
N ALA A 45 17.71 -7.34 -7.07
CA ALA A 45 17.22 -7.41 -5.70
C ALA A 45 16.33 -6.17 -5.48
N GLU A 46 15.18 -6.16 -6.15
CA GLU A 46 14.03 -5.42 -5.64
C GLU A 46 13.74 -6.04 -4.27
N THR A 47 14.28 -5.41 -3.23
CA THR A 47 13.69 -5.48 -1.90
C THR A 47 12.19 -5.33 -2.13
N PRO A 48 11.34 -6.25 -1.67
CA PRO A 48 9.93 -5.96 -1.59
C PRO A 48 9.87 -4.65 -0.80
N GLN A 49 9.53 -3.55 -1.49
CA GLN A 49 9.06 -2.37 -0.81
C GLN A 49 7.86 -2.91 -0.06
N ALA A 50 8.08 -3.25 1.21
CA ALA A 50 7.05 -3.25 2.19
C ALA A 50 6.52 -1.83 2.11
N SER A 51 5.49 -1.67 1.28
CA SER A 51 4.52 -0.61 1.33
C SER A 51 3.76 -0.74 2.65
N ALA A 52 4.50 -0.69 3.76
CA ALA A 52 4.12 0.16 4.85
C ALA A 52 4.36 1.57 4.32
N GLU A 53 3.41 2.08 3.51
CA GLU A 53 3.03 3.47 3.69
C GLU A 53 2.95 3.64 5.21
N LEU A 54 3.85 4.46 5.76
CA LEU A 54 3.87 4.78 7.17
C LEU A 54 2.42 5.10 7.50
N ALA A 55 1.73 4.21 8.21
CA ALA A 55 0.30 4.30 8.33
C ALA A 55 0.04 5.62 9.04
N ALA A 56 -0.44 6.61 8.27
CA ALA A 56 -0.28 8.00 8.65
C ALA A 56 -1.01 8.19 9.98
N LEU A 57 -0.34 8.82 10.94
CA LEU A 57 -0.96 9.14 12.20
C LEU A 57 -2.10 10.13 11.93
N VAL A 58 -3.33 9.68 12.16
CA VAL A 58 -4.55 10.46 11.94
C VAL A 58 -5.22 10.78 13.27
N ARG A 59 -5.92 11.91 13.32
CA ARG A 59 -6.86 12.20 14.40
C ARG A 59 -8.28 11.88 13.92
N PRO A 60 -9.20 11.51 14.82
CA PRO A 60 -10.59 11.23 14.44
C PRO A 60 -11.26 12.37 13.65
N ASN A 61 -10.94 13.62 13.98
CA ASN A 61 -11.53 14.79 13.32
C ASN A 61 -10.95 15.11 11.93
N ASP A 62 -9.84 14.49 11.55
CA ASP A 62 -9.21 14.67 10.23
C ASP A 62 -9.81 13.70 9.19
N VAL A 63 -10.60 12.73 9.65
CA VAL A 63 -11.20 11.68 8.83
C VAL A 63 -12.33 12.26 7.97
N ARG A 64 -12.23 12.09 6.64
CA ARG A 64 -13.20 12.62 5.66
C ARG A 64 -14.14 11.57 5.07
N SER A 65 -13.99 10.30 5.46
CA SER A 65 -14.85 9.19 5.02
C SER A 65 -14.97 8.16 6.14
N GLY A 66 -15.90 7.20 6.07
CA GLY A 66 -15.98 6.14 7.07
C GLY A 66 -14.64 5.40 7.21
N SER A 67 -14.01 5.46 8.39
CA SER A 67 -12.69 4.88 8.66
C SER A 67 -12.69 4.15 10.00
N LEU A 68 -11.99 3.02 10.06
CA LEU A 68 -11.73 2.29 11.30
C LEU A 68 -10.34 2.66 11.80
N LEU A 69 -10.23 3.15 13.02
CA LEU A 69 -9.01 3.66 13.61
C LEU A 69 -8.52 2.74 14.73
N PHE A 70 -7.25 2.35 14.68
CA PHE A 70 -6.58 1.62 15.76
C PHE A 70 -5.73 2.59 16.60
N PRO A 71 -5.67 2.40 17.93
CA PRO A 71 -4.87 3.25 18.81
C PRO A 71 -3.38 3.14 18.43
N SER A 72 -2.70 4.28 18.38
CA SER A 72 -1.25 4.33 18.19
C SER A 72 -0.52 4.39 19.55
N LYS A 73 0.82 4.38 19.52
CA LYS A 73 1.64 4.61 20.72
C LYS A 73 1.60 6.07 21.19
N GLU A 74 1.25 7.00 20.31
CA GLU A 74 1.16 8.42 20.61
C GLU A 74 -0.28 8.76 21.02
N PRO A 75 -0.51 9.27 22.25
CA PRO A 75 -1.84 9.61 22.73
C PRO A 75 -2.54 10.61 21.80
N GLY A 76 -3.79 10.31 21.43
CA GLY A 76 -4.60 11.15 20.55
C GLY A 76 -4.37 10.94 19.05
N PHE A 77 -3.36 10.14 18.68
CA PHE A 77 -3.14 9.73 17.31
C PHE A 77 -3.50 8.26 17.10
N TYR A 78 -3.99 7.98 15.89
CA TYR A 78 -4.49 6.67 15.49
C TYR A 78 -3.86 6.26 14.16
N VAL A 79 -3.97 4.98 13.88
CA VAL A 79 -3.61 4.39 12.60
C VAL A 79 -4.88 3.90 11.92
N GLU A 80 -5.14 4.33 10.68
CA GLU A 80 -6.27 3.82 9.91
C GLU A 80 -6.06 2.34 9.55
N ALA A 81 -7.09 1.53 9.79
CA ALA A 81 -7.12 0.14 9.40
C ALA A 81 -7.21 0.03 7.86
N PRO A 82 -6.50 -0.91 7.24
CA PRO A 82 -6.64 -1.19 5.82
C PRO A 82 -8.10 -1.42 5.42
N ARG A 83 -8.62 -0.57 4.52
CA ARG A 83 -9.96 -0.69 3.95
C ARG A 83 -9.89 -1.57 2.72
N LEU A 84 -10.49 -2.76 2.79
CA LEU A 84 -10.51 -3.73 1.71
C LEU A 84 -11.61 -3.46 0.68
N LYS A 85 -12.75 -2.92 1.13
CA LYS A 85 -13.89 -2.66 0.23
C LYS A 85 -14.77 -1.54 0.77
N SER A 86 -15.38 -0.79 -0.14
CA SER A 86 -16.44 0.17 0.14
C SER A 86 -17.51 0.05 -0.93
N ASP A 87 -18.72 -0.30 -0.52
CA ASP A 87 -19.91 -0.32 -1.36
C ASP A 87 -20.89 0.74 -0.86
N VAL A 88 -21.46 1.52 -1.78
CA VAL A 88 -22.43 2.57 -1.46
C VAL A 88 -23.66 2.36 -2.32
N ALA A 89 -24.82 2.21 -1.66
CA ALA A 89 -26.13 2.20 -2.31
C ALA A 89 -26.91 3.42 -1.88
N ILE A 90 -27.52 4.11 -2.85
CA ILE A 90 -28.28 5.34 -2.64
C ILE A 90 -29.65 5.17 -3.26
N ASP A 91 -30.68 5.41 -2.46
CA ASP A 91 -32.07 5.49 -2.89
C ASP A 91 -32.56 6.93 -2.68
N VAL A 92 -33.13 7.54 -3.72
CA VAL A 92 -33.55 8.95 -3.72
C VAL A 92 -35.05 9.02 -3.95
N SER A 93 -35.77 9.62 -3.00
CA SER A 93 -37.21 9.79 -3.03
C SER A 93 -37.56 11.25 -2.73
N GLY A 94 -37.81 12.03 -3.78
CA GLY A 94 -38.03 13.47 -3.66
C GLY A 94 -36.81 14.16 -3.03
N PRO A 95 -36.96 14.93 -1.93
CA PRO A 95 -35.84 15.59 -1.26
C PRO A 95 -35.05 14.68 -0.30
N ILE A 96 -35.46 13.41 -0.13
CA ILE A 96 -34.85 12.49 0.84
C ILE A 96 -33.93 11.52 0.10
N ALA A 97 -32.70 11.36 0.59
CA ALA A 97 -31.76 10.33 0.16
C ALA A 97 -31.50 9.34 1.30
N ARG A 98 -31.76 8.05 1.06
CA ARG A 98 -31.39 6.96 1.97
C ARG A 98 -30.10 6.33 1.46
N VAL A 99 -29.04 6.40 2.28
CA VAL A 99 -27.71 5.92 1.91
C VAL A 99 -27.34 4.72 2.77
N LYS A 100 -26.93 3.63 2.13
CA LYS A 100 -26.34 2.46 2.78
C LYS A 100 -24.87 2.35 2.39
N VAL A 101 -23.99 2.57 3.38
CA VAL A 101 -22.55 2.38 3.24
C VAL A 101 -22.16 1.03 3.84
N THR A 102 -21.49 0.18 3.06
CA THR A 102 -20.95 -1.10 3.53
C THR A 102 -19.44 -1.10 3.32
N GLN A 103 -18.68 -1.11 4.41
CA GLN A 103 -17.22 -1.09 4.36
C GLN A 103 -16.63 -2.35 4.99
N ARG A 104 -15.53 -2.83 4.41
CA ARG A 104 -14.77 -3.97 4.92
C ARG A 104 -13.38 -3.51 5.30
N PHE A 105 -12.99 -3.79 6.53
CA PHE A 105 -11.67 -3.45 7.08
C PHE A 105 -10.95 -4.72 7.49
N GLN A 106 -9.62 -4.66 7.52
CA GLN A 106 -8.77 -5.72 8.03
C GLN A 106 -7.99 -5.24 9.25
N ASN A 107 -7.87 -6.08 10.28
CA ASN A 107 -6.85 -5.92 11.30
C ASN A 107 -5.58 -6.67 10.84
N PRO A 108 -4.49 -5.98 10.47
CA PRO A 108 -3.27 -6.63 10.02
C PRO A 108 -2.39 -7.15 11.17
N SER A 109 -2.72 -6.80 12.42
CA SER A 109 -1.96 -7.26 13.59
C SER A 109 -2.28 -8.72 13.94
N GLN A 110 -1.38 -9.37 14.66
CA GLN A 110 -1.54 -10.76 15.09
C GLN A 110 -2.44 -10.94 16.32
N GLY A 111 -2.96 -9.84 16.89
CA GLY A 111 -3.68 -9.85 18.16
C GLY A 111 -5.03 -9.14 18.11
N TRP A 112 -5.74 -9.20 19.23
CA TRP A 112 -6.93 -8.39 19.46
C TRP A 112 -6.56 -6.91 19.56
N VAL A 113 -7.29 -6.07 18.84
CA VAL A 113 -7.10 -4.61 18.84
C VAL A 113 -8.46 -3.96 19.01
N GLU A 114 -8.54 -3.01 19.94
CA GLU A 114 -9.69 -2.11 20.06
C GLU A 114 -9.66 -1.13 18.90
N GLY A 115 -10.77 -0.99 18.18
CA GLY A 115 -10.89 -0.08 17.05
C GLY A 115 -12.05 0.89 17.23
N THR A 116 -11.82 2.14 16.84
CA THR A 116 -12.84 3.19 16.83
C THR A 116 -13.27 3.43 15.40
N TYR A 117 -14.53 3.13 15.07
CA TYR A 117 -15.09 3.49 13.77
C TYR A 117 -15.57 4.95 13.78
N VAL A 118 -15.09 5.74 12.83
CA VAL A 118 -15.43 7.16 12.70
C VAL A 118 -16.11 7.39 11.36
N PHE A 119 -17.28 8.01 11.38
CA PHE A 119 -18.00 8.41 10.19
C PHE A 119 -18.36 9.90 10.28
N PRO A 120 -17.82 10.76 9.39
CA PRO A 120 -18.16 12.18 9.40
C PRO A 120 -19.58 12.36 8.87
N LEU A 121 -20.47 12.82 9.75
CA LEU A 121 -21.88 13.01 9.44
C LEU A 121 -22.14 14.47 9.05
N PRO A 122 -22.67 14.74 7.84
CA PRO A 122 -23.13 16.08 7.46
C PRO A 122 -24.23 16.62 8.37
N ASP A 123 -24.34 17.94 8.49
CA ASP A 123 -25.29 18.64 9.38
C ASP A 123 -26.76 18.23 9.18
N ASN A 124 -27.16 17.92 7.94
CA ASN A 124 -28.53 17.56 7.57
C ASN A 124 -28.74 16.05 7.45
N SER A 125 -28.03 15.24 8.24
CA SER A 125 -28.12 13.78 8.16
C SER A 125 -28.09 13.12 9.54
N ALA A 126 -28.62 11.89 9.59
CA ALA A 126 -28.67 11.08 10.79
C ALA A 126 -28.41 9.61 10.43
N VAL A 127 -27.72 8.88 11.32
CA VAL A 127 -27.57 7.43 11.22
C VAL A 127 -28.76 6.79 11.93
N ASP A 128 -29.55 5.99 11.21
CA ASP A 128 -30.71 5.29 11.76
C ASP A 128 -30.44 3.79 12.01
N THR A 129 -29.37 3.24 11.44
CA THR A 129 -29.02 1.82 11.59
C THR A 129 -27.51 1.63 11.49
N LEU A 130 -26.95 0.88 12.44
CA LEU A 130 -25.59 0.37 12.33
C LEU A 130 -25.57 -1.15 12.56
N LYS A 131 -24.91 -1.87 11.64
CA LYS A 131 -24.64 -3.29 11.76
C LYS A 131 -23.17 -3.53 11.47
N MET A 132 -22.51 -4.31 12.32
CA MET A 132 -21.12 -4.69 12.18
C MET A 132 -20.99 -6.20 12.26
N GLN A 133 -20.17 -6.78 11.38
CA GLN A 133 -19.83 -8.19 11.43
C GLN A 133 -18.35 -8.35 11.82
N ILE A 134 -18.08 -9.14 12.87
CA ILE A 134 -16.72 -9.47 13.31
C ILE A 134 -16.57 -10.98 13.34
N GLY A 135 -15.84 -11.53 12.35
CA GLY A 135 -15.81 -12.97 12.11
C GLY A 135 -17.21 -13.50 11.82
N GLU A 136 -17.68 -14.45 12.61
CA GLU A 136 -19.01 -15.07 12.47
C GLU A 136 -20.12 -14.32 13.24
N ARG A 137 -19.78 -13.26 14.00
CA ARG A 137 -20.73 -12.56 14.86
C ARG A 137 -21.24 -11.28 14.22
N PHE A 138 -22.55 -11.07 14.28
CA PHE A 138 -23.19 -9.79 13.97
C PHE A 138 -23.44 -9.00 15.26
N ILE A 139 -23.13 -7.72 15.21
CA ILE A 139 -23.38 -6.73 16.24
C ILE A 139 -24.31 -5.69 15.62
N GLU A 140 -25.51 -5.56 16.17
CA GLU A 140 -26.51 -4.59 15.74
C GLU A 140 -26.59 -3.47 16.77
N GLY A 141 -26.38 -2.23 16.32
CA GLY A 141 -26.47 -1.05 17.16
C GLY A 141 -27.92 -0.80 17.57
N GLN A 142 -28.15 -0.65 18.87
CA GLN A 142 -29.44 -0.22 19.40
C GLN A 142 -29.36 1.26 19.76
N ILE A 143 -30.29 2.05 19.21
CA ILE A 143 -30.35 3.49 19.51
C ILE A 143 -30.94 3.65 20.92
N LYS A 144 -30.16 4.28 21.79
CA LYS A 144 -30.48 4.53 23.19
C LYS A 144 -30.11 5.97 23.57
N PRO A 145 -30.72 6.54 24.63
CA PRO A 145 -30.23 7.77 25.24
C PRO A 145 -28.73 7.66 25.57
N ARG A 146 -27.98 8.76 25.37
CA ARG A 146 -26.51 8.77 25.43
C ARG A 146 -25.92 8.19 26.73
N GLN A 147 -26.51 8.50 27.89
CA GLN A 147 -26.05 7.98 29.18
C GLN A 147 -26.27 6.47 29.29
N GLU A 148 -27.48 6.00 29.00
CA GLU A 148 -27.82 4.57 29.01
C GLU A 148 -26.92 3.77 28.07
N ALA A 149 -26.68 4.28 26.85
CA ALA A 149 -25.80 3.63 25.89
C ALA A 149 -24.37 3.49 26.41
N ARG A 150 -23.87 4.50 27.13
CA ARG A 150 -22.52 4.50 27.71
C ARG A 150 -22.37 3.46 28.81
N GLU A 151 -23.34 3.38 29.72
CA GLU A 151 -23.34 2.42 30.82
C GLU A 151 -23.34 0.98 30.30
N ILE A 152 -24.22 0.68 29.33
CA ILE A 152 -24.29 -0.64 28.69
C ILE A 152 -22.95 -1.01 28.01
N TYR A 153 -22.32 -0.05 27.33
CA TYR A 153 -21.04 -0.26 26.66
C TYR A 153 -19.93 -0.61 27.65
N GLU A 154 -19.76 0.20 28.70
CA GLU A 154 -18.69 0.00 29.69
C GLU A 154 -18.83 -1.33 30.42
N GLN A 155 -20.07 -1.71 30.78
CA GLN A 155 -20.34 -3.01 31.38
C GLN A 155 -19.95 -4.15 30.43
N ALA A 156 -20.37 -4.10 29.17
CA ALA A 156 -20.05 -5.14 28.20
C ALA A 156 -18.54 -5.24 27.93
N LYS A 157 -17.83 -4.10 27.90
CA LYS A 157 -16.36 -4.05 27.77
C LYS A 157 -15.66 -4.71 28.95
N ALA A 158 -16.08 -4.40 30.17
CA ALA A 158 -15.54 -5.00 31.40
C ALA A 158 -15.75 -6.53 31.44
N GLU A 159 -16.85 -7.01 30.87
CA GLU A 159 -17.16 -8.44 30.72
C GLU A 159 -16.39 -9.13 29.56
N GLY A 160 -15.52 -8.41 28.84
CA GLY A 160 -14.74 -8.95 27.71
C GLY A 160 -15.57 -9.24 26.46
N LYS A 161 -16.78 -8.68 26.36
CA LYS A 161 -17.64 -8.85 25.18
C LYS A 161 -17.16 -7.96 24.04
N LYS A 162 -17.27 -8.46 22.80
CA LYS A 162 -17.14 -7.63 21.60
C LYS A 162 -18.33 -6.68 21.54
N THR A 163 -18.11 -5.40 21.83
CA THR A 163 -19.15 -4.35 21.91
C THR A 163 -18.70 -3.09 21.16
N ALA A 164 -19.64 -2.23 20.80
CA ALA A 164 -19.40 -0.95 20.13
C ALA A 164 -20.40 0.11 20.63
N LEU A 165 -19.96 1.36 20.67
CA LEU A 165 -20.76 2.54 21.01
C LEU A 165 -20.50 3.61 19.93
N LEU A 166 -21.54 4.35 19.57
CA LEU A 166 -21.50 5.44 18.59
C LEU A 166 -21.78 6.78 19.27
#